data_AF-A0A633TDE1-F1
#
_entry.id   AF-A0A633TDE1-F1
#
_cell.length_a   1.000
_cell.length_b   1.000
_cell.length_c   1.000
_cell.angle_alpha   90.00
_cell.angle_beta   90.00
_cell.angle_gamma   90.00
#
_symmetry.space_group_name_H-M   'P 1'
#
loop_
_entity.id
_entity.type
_entity.pdbx_description
1 polymer ?
#
loop_
_entity_poly.entity_id
_entity_poly.type
_entity_poly.pdbx_seq_one_letter_code
_entity_poly.pdbx_strand_id
1 'polypeptide(L)'
;MHFTLLNEKDFFNPYYRKKQIMQNEFDIFNKALMQYLERLERSQSENEDYLVANALSPFLTMLNFKTHIKTKQKGKSEIDLAISKDEFSKYLEVFIEAKKPNSKEFITHTKVNSKALHETILYY
;
A
#
# COMPACT_ATOMS: atom_id res chain seq x y z
N MET A 1 -24.10 -0.26 -0.76
CA MET A 1 -23.14 -1.04 0.06
C MET A 1 -23.20 -0.51 1.49
N HIS A 2 -23.28 -1.40 2.49
CA HIS A 2 -23.17 -1.02 3.90
C HIS A 2 -21.76 -1.40 4.35
N PHE A 3 -20.98 -0.44 4.82
CA PHE A 3 -19.63 -0.68 5.34
C PHE A 3 -19.67 -0.69 6.86
N THR A 4 -19.10 -1.72 7.46
CA THR A 4 -18.96 -1.83 8.91
C THR A 4 -17.52 -1.52 9.28
N LEU A 5 -17.33 -0.54 10.15
CA LEU A 5 -16.00 -0.26 10.73
C LEU A 5 -15.67 -1.36 11.73
N LEU A 6 -14.67 -2.18 11.43
CA LEU A 6 -14.15 -3.18 12.35
C LEU A 6 -13.10 -2.54 13.27
N ASN A 7 -13.08 -2.92 14.55
CA ASN A 7 -11.95 -2.56 15.39
C ASN A 7 -10.74 -3.40 14.98
N GLU A 8 -9.54 -2.86 15.19
CA GLU A 8 -8.29 -3.56 14.89
C GLU A 8 -8.24 -4.99 15.49
N LYS A 9 -8.71 -5.15 16.73
CA LYS A 9 -8.77 -6.45 17.44
C LYS A 9 -9.71 -7.47 16.81
N ASP A 10 -10.71 -7.01 16.06
CA ASP A 10 -11.71 -7.84 15.41
C ASP A 10 -11.26 -8.20 13.97
N PHE A 11 -10.37 -7.40 13.38
CA PHE A 11 -9.84 -7.60 12.03
C PHE A 11 -8.59 -8.49 12.00
N PHE A 12 -7.60 -8.21 12.84
CA PHE A 12 -6.35 -8.97 12.83
C PHE A 12 -6.47 -10.26 13.63
N ASN A 13 -5.82 -11.32 13.13
CA ASN A 13 -5.67 -12.55 13.89
C ASN A 13 -4.98 -12.26 15.23
N PRO A 14 -5.57 -12.64 16.39
CA PRO A 14 -5.01 -12.38 17.72
C PRO A 14 -3.58 -12.90 17.90
N TYR A 15 -3.16 -13.91 17.14
CA TYR A 15 -1.79 -14.43 17.18
C TYR A 15 -0.74 -13.41 16.72
N TYR A 16 -1.09 -12.44 15.87
CA TYR A 16 -0.15 -11.37 15.48
C TYR A 16 0.30 -10.53 16.67
N ARG A 17 -0.60 -10.29 17.65
CA ARG A 17 -0.28 -9.53 18.87
C ARG A 17 0.63 -10.30 19.83
N LYS A 18 0.70 -11.63 19.70
CA LYS A 18 1.57 -12.49 20.50
C LYS A 18 2.97 -12.64 19.89
N LYS A 19 3.15 -12.25 18.63
CA LYS A 19 4.46 -12.32 17.98
C LYS A 19 5.37 -11.27 18.61
N GLN A 20 6.48 -11.70 19.19
CA GLN A 20 7.51 -10.80 19.68
C GLN A 20 8.07 -9.98 18.50
N ILE A 21 8.17 -8.67 18.68
CA ILE A 21 8.86 -7.79 17.73
C ILE A 21 10.34 -7.84 18.09
N MET A 22 11.16 -8.33 17.17
CA MET A 22 12.60 -8.38 17.37
C MET A 22 13.19 -6.97 17.15
N GLN A 23 14.18 -6.58 17.96
CA GLN A 23 14.76 -5.23 17.88
C GLN A 23 15.32 -4.92 16.49
N ASN A 24 15.98 -5.89 15.86
CA ASN A 24 16.52 -5.75 14.51
C ASN A 24 15.42 -5.55 13.45
N GLU A 25 14.29 -6.26 13.54
CA GLU A 25 13.14 -6.07 12.63
C GLU A 25 12.56 -4.66 12.80
N PHE A 26 12.44 -4.20 14.05
CA PHE A 26 11.98 -2.85 14.35
C PHE A 26 12.92 -1.77 13.81
N ASP A 27 14.23 -1.94 13.98
CA ASP A 27 15.23 -0.98 13.51
C ASP A 27 15.25 -0.87 11.98
N ILE A 28 15.11 -2.01 11.28
CA ILE A 28 14.97 -2.04 9.80
C ILE A 28 13.71 -1.30 9.38
N PHE A 29 12.58 -1.59 10.02
CA PHE A 29 11.32 -0.90 9.72
C PHE A 29 11.43 0.60 9.96
N ASN A 30 11.96 1.02 11.11
CA ASN A 30 12.11 2.42 11.46
C ASN A 30 13.00 3.16 10.45
N LYS A 31 14.13 2.56 10.06
CA LYS A 31 14.99 3.12 9.01
C LYS A 31 14.27 3.26 7.68
N ALA A 32 13.52 2.24 7.25
CA ALA A 32 12.74 2.28 6.02
C ALA A 32 11.66 3.37 6.06
N LEU A 33 10.95 3.49 7.18
CA LEU A 33 9.91 4.49 7.38
C LEU A 33 10.46 5.91 7.33
N MET A 34 11.58 6.18 8.01
CA MET A 34 12.21 7.50 8.00
C MET A 34 12.63 7.92 6.58
N GLN A 35 13.23 7.00 5.81
CA GLN A 35 13.59 7.28 4.42
C GLN A 35 12.36 7.51 3.53
N TYR A 36 11.27 6.78 3.76
CA TYR A 36 10.02 6.98 3.04
C TYR A 36 9.44 8.37 3.29
N LEU A 37 9.36 8.78 4.57
CA LEU A 37 8.84 10.10 4.95
C LEU A 37 9.69 11.24 4.38
N GLU A 38 11.01 11.13 4.44
CA GLU A 38 11.94 12.11 3.86
C GLU A 38 11.74 12.26 2.33
N ARG A 39 11.52 11.14 1.61
CA ARG A 39 11.21 11.17 0.18
C ARG A 39 9.87 11.81 -0.11
N LEU A 40 8.83 11.47 0.66
CA LEU A 40 7.51 12.11 0.51
C LEU A 40 7.58 13.61 0.71
N GLU A 41 8.32 14.07 1.72
CA GLU A 41 8.48 15.49 2.02
C GLU A 41 9.19 16.25 0.88
N ARG A 42 10.26 15.66 0.32
CA ARG A 42 10.99 16.25 -0.80
C ARG A 42 10.21 16.27 -2.11
N SER A 43 9.27 15.34 -2.28
CA SER A 43 8.54 15.13 -3.53
C SER A 43 7.08 15.58 -3.46
N GLN A 44 6.70 16.48 -2.54
CA GLN A 44 5.30 16.91 -2.38
C GLN A 44 4.65 17.48 -3.66
N SER A 45 5.44 18.13 -4.51
CA SER A 45 4.98 18.68 -5.80
C SER A 45 4.77 17.60 -6.87
N GLU A 46 5.39 16.43 -6.72
CA GLU A 46 5.37 15.36 -7.71
C GLU A 46 4.01 14.67 -7.79
N ASN A 47 3.71 14.06 -8.93
CA ASN A 47 2.45 13.36 -9.16
C ASN A 47 2.39 11.99 -8.45
N GLU A 48 1.23 11.34 -8.48
CA GLU A 48 1.00 10.06 -7.79
C GLU A 48 1.90 8.95 -8.33
N ASP A 49 2.02 8.83 -9.65
CA ASP A 49 2.91 7.87 -10.32
C ASP A 49 4.35 7.99 -9.82
N TYR A 50 4.87 9.22 -9.70
CA TYR A 50 6.21 9.47 -9.20
C TYR A 50 6.34 9.01 -7.74
N LEU A 51 5.37 9.36 -6.88
CA LEU A 51 5.40 8.99 -5.47
C LEU A 51 5.32 7.47 -5.28
N VAL A 52 4.52 6.77 -6.11
CA VAL A 52 4.45 5.31 -6.11
C VAL A 52 5.81 4.72 -6.49
N ALA A 53 6.40 5.18 -7.59
CA ALA A 53 7.65 4.62 -8.11
C ALA A 53 8.87 4.95 -7.25
N ASN A 54 8.93 6.14 -6.66
CA ASN A 54 10.15 6.65 -6.03
C ASN A 54 10.09 6.72 -4.50
N ALA A 55 8.91 6.63 -3.89
CA ALA A 55 8.74 6.61 -2.44
C ALA A 55 8.10 5.30 -1.95
N LEU A 56 6.88 4.97 -2.39
CA LEU A 56 6.12 3.84 -1.83
C LEU A 56 6.71 2.46 -2.19
N SER A 57 7.02 2.22 -3.47
CA SER A 57 7.63 0.95 -3.90
C SER A 57 9.01 0.71 -3.26
N PRO A 58 9.92 1.71 -3.19
CA PRO A 58 11.18 1.56 -2.47
C PRO A 58 11.01 1.25 -0.98
N PHE A 59 10.06 1.88 -0.29
CA PHE A 59 9.76 1.60 1.11
C PHE A 59 9.38 0.13 1.32
N LEU A 60 8.46 -0.39 0.51
CA LEU A 60 8.04 -1.79 0.59
C LEU A 60 9.16 -2.77 0.22
N THR A 61 9.99 -2.41 -0.77
CA THR A 61 11.18 -3.20 -1.14
C THR A 61 12.19 -3.27 0.01
N MET A 62 12.39 -2.19 0.77
CA MET A 62 13.25 -2.19 1.97
C MET A 62 12.71 -3.09 3.10
N LEU A 63 11.42 -3.41 3.07
CA LEU A 63 10.77 -4.37 3.96
C LEU A 63 10.70 -5.78 3.35
N ASN A 64 11.51 -6.05 2.33
CA ASN A 64 11.61 -7.33 1.61
C ASN A 64 10.35 -7.74 0.85
N PHE A 65 9.46 -6.81 0.51
CA PHE A 65 8.37 -7.09 -0.43
C PHE A 65 8.84 -6.91 -1.87
N LYS A 66 8.45 -7.84 -2.73
CA LYS A 66 8.65 -7.70 -4.18
C LYS A 66 7.48 -6.94 -4.79
N THR A 67 7.75 -5.71 -5.21
CA THR A 67 6.73 -4.81 -5.76
C THR A 67 6.75 -4.72 -7.28
N HIS A 68 5.59 -4.45 -7.88
CA HIS A 68 5.39 -4.29 -9.31
C HIS A 68 4.58 -3.01 -9.58
N ILE A 69 5.25 -1.96 -10.06
CA ILE A 69 4.63 -0.68 -10.39
C ILE A 69 3.91 -0.78 -11.73
N LYS A 70 2.73 -0.18 -11.86
CA LYS A 70 1.94 -0.09 -13.11
C LYS A 70 1.72 -1.45 -13.77
N THR A 71 1.16 -2.37 -13.00
CA THR A 71 0.91 -3.73 -13.48
C THR A 71 -0.43 -3.80 -14.21
N LYS A 72 -0.44 -4.37 -15.43
CA LYS A 72 -1.66 -4.48 -16.23
C LYS A 72 -2.09 -5.93 -16.39
N GLN A 73 -3.35 -6.22 -16.06
CA GLN A 73 -3.98 -7.50 -16.35
C GLN A 73 -4.85 -7.39 -17.62
N LYS A 74 -5.01 -8.49 -18.35
CA LYS A 74 -5.76 -8.50 -19.61
C LYS A 74 -7.22 -8.12 -19.35
N GLY A 75 -7.69 -7.04 -19.99
CA GLY A 75 -9.07 -6.58 -19.87
C GLY A 75 -9.40 -5.83 -18.58
N LYS A 76 -8.39 -5.44 -17.79
CA LYS A 76 -8.53 -4.68 -16.53
C LYS A 76 -7.77 -3.36 -16.60
N SER A 77 -8.09 -2.47 -15.66
CA SER A 77 -7.32 -1.24 -15.47
C SER A 77 -5.87 -1.54 -15.05
N GLU A 78 -4.99 -0.58 -15.29
CA GLU A 78 -3.63 -0.61 -14.75
C GLU A 78 -3.68 -0.47 -13.23
N ILE A 79 -2.91 -1.29 -12.53
CA ILE A 79 -2.78 -1.29 -11.07
C ILE A 79 -1.55 -0.44 -10.73
N ASP A 80 -1.72 0.58 -9.90
CA ASP A 80 -0.62 1.50 -9.54
C ASP A 80 0.58 0.75 -8.95
N LEU A 81 0.31 -0.14 -7.99
CA LEU A 81 1.32 -0.96 -7.33
C LEU A 81 0.75 -2.31 -6.92
N ALA A 82 1.49 -3.38 -7.18
CA ALA A 82 1.17 -4.72 -6.71
C ALA A 82 2.33 -5.36 -5.94
N ILE A 83 2.04 -6.31 -5.06
CA ILE A 83 3.03 -7.12 -4.34
C ILE A 83 2.86 -8.59 -4.72
N SER A 84 3.95 -9.28 -5.04
CA SER A 84 3.93 -10.73 -5.25
C SER A 84 4.08 -11.51 -3.95
N LYS A 85 3.56 -12.74 -3.93
CA LYS A 85 3.63 -13.65 -2.78
C LYS A 85 5.03 -13.80 -2.17
N ASP A 86 6.01 -13.95 -3.06
CA ASP A 86 7.42 -14.12 -2.74
C ASP A 86 8.26 -13.64 -3.92
N GLU A 87 9.59 -13.70 -3.76
CA GLU A 87 10.55 -13.21 -4.75
C GLU A 87 10.50 -13.98 -6.09
N PHE A 88 10.00 -15.22 -6.09
CA PHE A 88 9.98 -16.11 -7.25
C PHE A 88 8.59 -16.23 -7.89
N SER A 89 7.54 -15.84 -7.16
CA SER A 89 6.15 -15.93 -7.59
C SER A 89 5.87 -14.99 -8.77
N LYS A 90 5.07 -15.50 -9.71
CA LYS A 90 4.42 -14.72 -10.78
C LYS A 90 3.03 -14.24 -10.38
N TYR A 91 2.53 -14.67 -9.23
CA TYR A 91 1.21 -14.32 -8.72
C TYR A 91 1.29 -13.10 -7.81
N LEU A 92 0.42 -12.15 -8.06
CA LEU A 92 0.22 -10.96 -7.26
C LEU A 92 -0.79 -11.29 -6.14
N GLU A 93 -0.49 -10.88 -4.91
CA GLU A 93 -1.35 -11.11 -3.74
C GLU A 93 -1.98 -9.83 -3.18
N VAL A 94 -1.31 -8.68 -3.39
CA VAL A 94 -1.81 -7.38 -2.92
C VAL A 94 -1.84 -6.41 -4.09
N PHE A 95 -2.96 -5.72 -4.25
CA PHE A 95 -3.10 -4.56 -5.13
C PHE A 95 -3.26 -3.31 -4.27
N ILE A 96 -2.58 -2.24 -4.68
CA ILE A 96 -2.59 -0.97 -4.00
C ILE A 96 -2.93 0.09 -5.04
N GLU A 97 -4.06 0.76 -4.81
CA GLU A 97 -4.46 2.00 -5.48
C GLU A 97 -3.95 3.16 -4.62
N ALA A 98 -3.10 4.01 -5.18
CA ALA A 98 -2.38 5.01 -4.42
C ALA A 98 -2.98 6.40 -4.65
N LYS A 99 -3.07 7.19 -3.58
CA LYS A 99 -3.41 8.62 -3.67
C LYS A 99 -2.41 9.47 -2.93
N LYS A 100 -2.27 10.74 -3.34
CA LYS A 100 -1.42 11.69 -2.63
C LYS A 100 -1.87 11.83 -1.17
N PRO A 101 -0.94 12.05 -0.22
CA PRO A 101 -1.29 12.38 1.16
C PRO A 101 -2.34 13.50 1.21
N ASN A 102 -3.35 13.34 2.08
CA ASN A 102 -4.48 14.27 2.26
C ASN A 102 -5.40 14.45 1.03
N SER A 103 -5.31 13.60 0.00
CA SER A 103 -6.21 13.64 -1.14
C SER A 103 -7.67 13.38 -0.73
N LYS A 104 -8.59 14.17 -1.29
CA LYS A 104 -10.05 13.97 -1.12
C LYS A 104 -10.60 12.75 -1.89
N GLU A 105 -9.72 12.07 -2.62
CA GLU A 105 -10.03 10.87 -3.41
C GLU A 105 -9.98 9.57 -2.58
N PHE A 106 -9.41 9.62 -1.37
CA PHE A 106 -9.43 8.48 -0.46
C PHE A 106 -10.84 8.09 -0.02
N ILE A 107 -11.03 6.80 0.23
CA ILE A 107 -12.19 6.26 0.95
C ILE A 107 -12.16 6.73 2.41
N THR A 108 -13.30 7.14 2.95
CA THR A 108 -13.46 7.41 4.39
C THR A 108 -14.71 6.72 4.94
N HIS A 109 -14.81 6.63 6.27
CA HIS A 109 -15.97 6.04 6.93
C HIS A 109 -17.29 6.80 6.64
N THR A 110 -17.21 8.10 6.33
CA THR A 110 -18.37 8.92 5.94
C THR A 110 -18.56 9.04 4.43
N LYS A 111 -17.52 8.79 3.64
CA LYS A 111 -17.55 8.93 2.18
C LYS A 111 -16.88 7.72 1.54
N VAL A 112 -17.69 6.68 1.36
CA VAL A 112 -17.22 5.44 0.75
C VAL A 112 -17.18 5.53 -0.78
N ASN A 113 -18.10 6.29 -1.38
CA ASN A 113 -18.11 6.57 -2.81
C ASN A 113 -16.97 7.56 -3.14
N SER A 114 -15.78 7.01 -3.35
CA SER A 114 -14.54 7.73 -3.61
C SER A 114 -13.87 7.18 -4.86
N LYS A 115 -13.05 8.03 -5.50
CA LYS A 115 -12.37 7.67 -6.74
C LYS A 115 -11.41 6.49 -6.53
N ALA A 116 -10.66 6.49 -5.43
CA ALA A 116 -9.76 5.37 -5.10
C ALA A 116 -10.50 4.03 -4.99
N LEU A 117 -11.70 3.98 -4.38
CA LEU A 117 -12.47 2.75 -4.32
C LEU A 117 -12.94 2.31 -5.72
N HIS A 118 -13.41 3.24 -6.55
CA HIS A 118 -13.84 2.94 -7.91
C HIS A 118 -12.71 2.35 -8.75
N GLU A 119 -11.53 2.97 -8.72
CA GLU A 119 -10.37 2.49 -9.47
C GLU A 119 -9.89 1.13 -8.96
N THR A 120 -9.88 0.93 -7.64
CA THR A 120 -9.56 -0.39 -7.03
C THR A 120 -10.50 -1.50 -7.52
N ILE A 121 -11.79 -1.22 -7.67
CA ILE A 121 -12.77 -2.21 -8.19
C ILE A 121 -12.44 -2.60 -9.64
N LEU A 122 -11.93 -1.66 -10.45
CA LEU A 122 -11.58 -1.91 -11.86
C LEU A 122 -10.32 -2.78 -12.05
N TYR A 123 -9.59 -3.08 -10.96
CA TYR A 123 -8.50 -4.04 -10.99
C TYR A 123 -9.00 -5.48 -11.14
N TYR A 124 -10.26 -5.75 -10.80
CA TYR A 124 -10.92 -7.08 -10.82
C TYR A 124 -11.92 -7.24 -11.95
#